data_AF-A0A7J6CBL9-F1
#
_entry.id   AF-A0A7J6CBL9-F1
#
_cell.length_a   1.000
_cell.length_b   1.000
_cell.length_c   1.000
_cell.angle_alpha   90.00
_cell.angle_beta   90.00
_cell.angle_gamma   90.00
#
_symmetry.space_group_name_H-M   'P 1'
#
loop_
_entity.id
_entity.type
_entity.pdbx_description
1 polymer ?
#
loop_
_entity_poly.entity_id
_entity_poly.type
_entity_poly.pdbx_seq_one_letter_code
_entity_poly.pdbx_strand_id
1 'polypeptide(L)'
;MDTYIDLCQSFGVPLWVGPLLHAASRLKKTDRIKRRKVYRLIQRQLLNRIGCSSRDKCTYVYPAELKEMVRAAFPNDICDYEDPCHENVVAITMDDLKRMKLS
;
A
#
# COMPACT_ATOMS: atom_id res chain seq x y z
N MET A 1 11.58 -0.70 -14.27
CA MET A 1 10.15 -0.45 -13.95
C MET A 1 9.42 -1.79 -13.95
N ASP A 2 9.76 -2.62 -14.93
CA ASP A 2 9.26 -3.97 -15.21
C ASP A 2 9.26 -4.89 -13.99
N THR A 3 10.34 -4.99 -13.22
CA THR A 3 10.39 -5.87 -12.02
C THR A 3 9.27 -5.62 -11.00
N TYR A 4 8.86 -4.37 -10.80
CA TYR A 4 7.77 -4.05 -9.86
C TYR A 4 6.38 -4.23 -10.47
N ILE A 5 6.28 -4.19 -11.81
CA ILE A 5 5.05 -4.51 -12.53
C ILE A 5 4.83 -6.03 -12.49
N ASP A 6 5.86 -6.82 -12.76
CA ASP A 6 5.82 -8.28 -12.65
C ASP A 6 5.47 -8.71 -11.22
N LEU A 7 6.04 -8.04 -10.22
CA LEU A 7 5.69 -8.27 -8.82
C LEU A 7 4.23 -7.92 -8.51
N CYS A 8 3.69 -6.83 -9.07
CA CYS A 8 2.26 -6.55 -8.90
C CYS A 8 1.41 -7.68 -9.51
N GLN A 9 1.77 -8.17 -10.69
CA GLN A 9 1.06 -9.26 -11.36
C GLN A 9 1.10 -10.57 -10.55
N SER A 10 2.26 -10.94 -10.00
CA SER A 10 2.40 -12.20 -9.25
C SER A 10 1.55 -12.26 -7.98
N PHE A 11 1.25 -11.10 -7.39
CA PHE A 11 0.40 -10.97 -6.20
C PHE A 11 -1.04 -10.55 -6.53
N GLY A 12 -1.40 -10.43 -7.82
CA GLY A 12 -2.74 -9.97 -8.23
C GLY A 12 -3.06 -8.52 -7.83
N VAL A 13 -2.04 -7.72 -7.49
CA VAL A 13 -2.16 -6.31 -7.11
C VAL A 13 -2.23 -5.43 -8.37
N PRO A 14 -3.06 -4.38 -8.39
CA PRO A 14 -3.15 -3.48 -9.53
C PRO A 14 -1.80 -2.85 -9.93
N LEU A 15 -1.52 -2.81 -11.24
CA LEU A 15 -0.22 -2.38 -11.78
C LEU A 15 0.13 -0.91 -11.46
N TRP A 16 -0.86 -0.08 -11.13
CA TRP A 16 -0.63 1.30 -10.70
C TRP A 16 0.19 1.40 -9.41
N VAL A 17 0.27 0.32 -8.62
CA VAL A 17 1.10 0.26 -7.41
C VAL A 17 2.59 0.10 -7.76
N GLY A 18 2.93 -0.49 -8.90
CA GLY A 18 4.32 -0.71 -9.34
C GLY A 18 5.17 0.56 -9.39
N PRO A 19 4.71 1.65 -10.02
CA PRO A 19 5.38 2.95 -9.97
C PRO A 19 5.62 3.48 -8.55
N LEU A 20 4.75 3.16 -7.59
CA LEU A 20 4.90 3.58 -6.19
C LEU A 20 6.00 2.78 -5.47
N LEU A 21 6.10 1.47 -5.74
CA LEU A 21 7.23 0.65 -5.30
C LEU A 21 8.53 1.21 -5.87
N HIS A 22 8.55 1.50 -7.17
CA HIS A 22 9.73 2.10 -7.82
C HIS A 22 10.10 3.45 -7.20
N ALA A 23 9.13 4.32 -6.93
CA ALA A 23 9.39 5.60 -6.28
C ALA A 23 9.98 5.43 -4.86
N ALA A 24 9.50 4.44 -4.10
CA ALA A 24 10.03 4.14 -2.77
C ALA A 24 11.43 3.50 -2.81
N SER A 25 11.74 2.68 -3.81
CA SER A 25 13.03 1.99 -3.91
C SER A 25 14.21 2.95 -4.13
N ARG A 26 13.96 4.11 -4.74
CA ARG A 26 14.96 5.18 -4.94
C ARG A 26 15.38 5.88 -3.64
N LEU A 27 14.70 5.65 -2.53
CA LEU A 27 15.09 6.22 -1.23
C LEU A 27 16.35 5.51 -0.69
N LYS A 28 17.40 6.27 -0.39
CA LYS A 28 18.57 5.81 0.37
C LYS A 28 18.25 5.69 1.86
N LYS A 29 17.32 4.78 2.20
CA LYS A 29 16.77 4.54 3.55
C LYS A 29 16.55 3.04 3.78
N THR A 30 16.27 2.65 5.02
CA THR A 30 15.94 1.27 5.38
C THR A 30 14.65 0.80 4.72
N ASP A 31 14.50 -0.50 4.56
CA ASP A 31 13.32 -1.12 3.96
C ASP A 31 12.05 -0.80 4.76
N ARG A 32 12.13 -0.71 6.09
CA ARG A 32 11.05 -0.21 6.95
C ARG A 32 10.53 1.17 6.50
N ILE A 33 11.43 2.10 6.16
CA ILE A 33 11.05 3.44 5.70
C ILE A 33 10.46 3.38 4.27
N LYS A 34 11.01 2.53 3.40
CA LYS A 34 10.49 2.34 2.04
C LYS A 34 9.08 1.75 2.05
N ARG A 35 8.81 0.70 2.83
CA ARG A 35 7.46 0.14 3.01
C ARG A 35 6.46 1.18 3.51
N ARG A 36 6.82 1.95 4.55
CA ARG A 36 6.00 3.07 5.04
C ARG A 36 5.72 4.10 3.95
N LYS A 37 6.69 4.41 3.09
CA LYS A 37 6.50 5.32 1.96
C LYS A 37 5.47 4.77 0.97
N VAL A 38 5.54 3.48 0.63
CA VAL A 38 4.56 2.84 -0.27
C VAL A 38 3.15 2.96 0.29
N TYR A 39 2.92 2.55 1.54
CA TYR A 39 1.60 2.64 2.16
C TYR A 39 1.08 4.08 2.21
N ARG A 40 1.94 5.07 2.48
CA ARG A 40 1.53 6.49 2.42
C ARG A 40 1.17 6.95 1.01
N LEU A 41 1.87 6.48 -0.02
CA LEU A 41 1.57 6.82 -1.40
C LEU A 41 0.24 6.20 -1.84
N ILE A 42 -0.01 4.94 -1.48
CA ILE A 42 -1.30 4.26 -1.69
C ILE A 42 -2.40 5.02 -0.95
N GLN A 43 -2.21 5.29 0.34
CA GLN A 43 -3.15 6.05 1.16
C GLN A 43 -3.52 7.39 0.52
N ARG A 44 -2.54 8.12 -0.03
CA ARG A 44 -2.80 9.40 -0.73
C ARG A 44 -3.70 9.23 -1.95
N GLN A 45 -3.58 8.12 -2.67
CA GLN A 45 -4.48 7.81 -3.80
C GLN A 45 -5.89 7.49 -3.29
N LEU A 46 -6.01 6.84 -2.13
CA LEU A 46 -7.29 6.44 -1.53
C LEU A 46 -8.03 7.58 -0.80
N LEU A 47 -7.31 8.58 -0.27
CA LEU A 47 -7.77 9.59 0.68
C LEU A 47 -9.01 10.41 0.24
N ASN A 48 -9.36 10.39 -1.05
CA ASN A 48 -10.54 11.10 -1.59
C ASN A 48 -11.58 10.16 -2.23
N ARG A 49 -11.38 8.85 -2.12
CA ARG A 49 -12.18 7.84 -2.84
C ARG A 49 -12.69 6.75 -1.93
N ILE A 50 -11.96 6.42 -0.87
CA ILE A 50 -12.27 5.32 0.05
C ILE A 50 -11.95 5.78 1.47
N GLY A 51 -12.98 6.03 2.30
CA GLY A 51 -12.84 6.43 3.70
C GLY A 51 -13.39 7.81 4.05
N CYS A 52 -13.59 8.04 5.35
CA CYS A 52 -14.51 9.02 5.95
C CYS A 52 -14.38 10.47 5.48
N SER A 53 -15.54 11.13 5.37
CA SER A 53 -15.68 12.56 5.17
C SER A 53 -15.00 13.35 6.31
N SER A 54 -13.84 13.89 5.98
CA SER A 54 -13.36 15.22 6.37
C SER A 54 -13.09 15.59 7.85
N ARG A 55 -13.09 14.70 8.85
CA ARG A 55 -12.65 15.12 10.22
C ARG A 55 -11.62 14.25 10.93
N ASP A 56 -11.60 12.93 10.77
CA ASP A 56 -10.66 12.06 11.50
C ASP A 56 -9.70 11.29 10.59
N LYS A 57 -8.43 11.22 10.99
CA LYS A 57 -7.39 10.46 10.28
C LYS A 57 -7.75 8.98 10.31
N CYS A 58 -8.24 8.45 9.20
CA CYS A 58 -8.51 7.02 9.05
C CYS A 58 -7.20 6.22 9.08
N THR A 59 -7.24 5.09 9.78
CA THR A 59 -6.19 4.07 9.75
C THR A 59 -6.58 3.01 8.74
N TYR A 60 -5.81 2.86 7.66
CA TYR A 60 -6.10 1.87 6.63
C TYR A 60 -5.48 0.51 6.96
N VAL A 61 -6.30 -0.53 6.90
CA VAL A 61 -5.85 -1.93 6.95
C VAL A 61 -5.86 -2.46 5.52
N TYR A 62 -4.67 -2.85 5.03
CA TYR A 62 -4.49 -3.31 3.65
C TYR A 62 -4.69 -4.82 3.50
N PRO A 63 -5.08 -5.30 2.31
CA PRO A 63 -5.26 -6.73 2.07
C PRO A 63 -3.91 -7.46 2.14
N ALA A 64 -3.95 -8.76 2.44
CA ALA A 64 -2.75 -9.58 2.67
C ALA A 64 -1.82 -9.58 1.44
N GLU A 65 -2.38 -9.70 0.24
CA GLU A 65 -1.67 -9.72 -1.03
C GLU A 65 -0.83 -8.45 -1.23
N LEU A 66 -1.41 -7.29 -0.91
CA LEU A 66 -0.67 -6.02 -0.96
C LEU A 66 0.43 -5.97 0.12
N LYS A 67 0.15 -6.46 1.33
CA LYS A 67 1.14 -6.50 2.42
C LYS A 67 2.33 -7.39 2.04
N GLU A 68 2.08 -8.58 1.50
CA GLU A 68 3.08 -9.54 1.06
C GLU A 68 3.89 -9.03 -0.13
N MET A 69 3.26 -8.43 -1.13
CA MET A 69 3.96 -7.81 -2.26
C MET A 69 4.93 -6.71 -1.80
N VAL A 70 4.49 -5.84 -0.87
CA VAL A 70 5.33 -4.77 -0.32
C VAL A 70 6.50 -5.34 0.51
N ARG A 71 6.30 -6.47 1.20
CA ARG A 71 7.37 -7.20 1.91
C ARG A 71 8.36 -7.83 0.94
N ALA A 72 7.89 -8.46 -0.13
CA ALA A 72 8.75 -9.03 -1.17
C ALA A 72 9.62 -7.95 -1.84
N ALA A 73 9.07 -6.75 -2.07
CA ALA A 73 9.82 -5.63 -2.62
C ALA A 73 10.91 -5.07 -1.67
N PHE A 74 10.68 -5.17 -0.35
CA PHE A 74 11.53 -4.59 0.70
C PHE A 74 11.58 -5.56 1.91
N PRO A 75 12.39 -6.62 1.85
CA PRO A 75 12.27 -7.77 2.75
C PRO A 75 12.91 -7.60 4.14
N ASN A 76 13.75 -6.59 4.34
CA ASN A 76 14.49 -6.46 5.61
C ASN A 76 13.65 -5.80 6.72
N ASP A 77 13.91 -6.16 7.98
CA ASP A 77 13.28 -5.56 9.18
C ASP A 77 11.73 -5.61 9.17
N ILE A 78 11.15 -6.71 8.69
CA ILE A 78 9.69 -6.91 8.69
C ILE A 78 9.20 -6.95 10.15
N CYS A 79 8.05 -6.31 10.39
CA CYS A 79 7.41 -6.32 11.70
C CYS A 79 5.92 -6.53 11.49
N ASP A 80 5.41 -7.61 12.07
CA ASP A 80 4.02 -8.04 12.03
C ASP A 80 3.29 -7.47 13.25
N TYR A 81 2.78 -6.26 13.10
CA TYR A 81 1.82 -5.72 14.05
C TYR A 81 0.44 -6.26 13.73
N GLU A 82 -0.34 -6.55 14.76
CA GLU A 82 -1.76 -6.86 14.60
C GLU A 82 -2.49 -5.69 13.96
N ASP A 83 -3.56 -6.01 13.21
CA ASP A 83 -4.38 -4.98 12.60
C ASP A 83 -5.09 -4.18 13.71
N PRO A 84 -5.03 -2.83 13.66
CA PRO A 84 -5.67 -2.01 14.66
C PRO A 84 -7.18 -2.24 14.67
N CYS A 85 -7.78 -2.23 15.85
CA CYS A 85 -9.21 -2.38 16.06
C CYS A 85 -9.73 -1.15 16.82
N HIS A 86 -10.02 -0.07 16.10
CA HIS A 86 -10.60 1.15 16.65
C HIS A 86 -11.62 1.75 15.67
N GLU A 87 -12.42 2.72 16.13
CA GLU A 87 -13.53 3.32 15.38
C GLU A 87 -13.15 3.90 14.00
N ASN A 88 -11.95 4.45 13.88
CA ASN A 88 -11.43 5.05 12.65
C ASN A 88 -10.63 4.10 11.74
N VAL A 89 -10.89 2.78 11.77
CA VAL A 89 -10.23 1.80 10.89
C VAL A 89 -11.03 1.60 9.61
N VAL A 90 -10.37 1.71 8.47
CA VAL A 90 -10.95 1.43 7.15
C VAL A 90 -10.22 0.23 6.54
N ALA A 91 -10.93 -0.90 6.43
CA ALA A 91 -10.44 -2.06 5.72
C ALA A 91 -10.46 -1.82 4.21
N ILE A 92 -9.30 -1.95 3.56
CA ILE A 92 -9.15 -1.86 2.11
C ILE A 92 -9.19 -3.27 1.54
N THR A 93 -10.07 -3.48 0.58
CA THR A 93 -10.16 -4.74 -0.17
C THR A 93 -9.28 -4.70 -1.41
N MET A 94 -9.04 -5.85 -2.03
CA MET A 94 -8.40 -5.90 -3.35
C MET A 94 -9.26 -5.22 -4.43
N ASP A 95 -10.58 -5.28 -4.31
CA ASP A 95 -11.49 -4.64 -5.26
C ASP A 95 -11.47 -3.12 -5.16
N ASP A 96 -11.31 -2.57 -3.95
CA ASP A 96 -11.08 -1.15 -3.71
C ASP A 96 -9.84 -0.67 -4.48
N LEU A 97 -8.74 -1.43 -4.41
CA LEU A 97 -7.52 -1.13 -5.14
C LEU A 97 -7.70 -1.25 -6.66
N LYS A 98 -8.47 -2.23 -7.15
CA LYS A 98 -8.72 -2.45 -8.58
C LYS A 98 -9.61 -1.37 -9.20
N ARG A 99 -10.57 -0.84 -8.43
CA ARG A 99 -11.51 0.20 -8.89
C ARG A 99 -10.85 1.58 -9.00
N MET A 100 -9.63 1.74 -8.50
CA MET A 100 -8.86 2.97 -8.61
C MET A 100 -8.49 3.28 -10.05
N LYS A 101 -9.22 4.22 -10.67
CA LYS A 101 -8.83 4.82 -11.96
C LYS A 101 -7.71 5.82 -11.74
N LEU A 102 -6.53 5.63 -12.32
CA LEU A 102 -5.55 6.71 -12.43
C LEU A 102 -6.20 7.79 -13.31
N SER A 103 -6.54 8.93 -12.70
CA SER A 103 -7.07 10.12 -13.38
C SER A 103 -5.92 11.02 -13.80
#